data_AF-A0A096ATH9-F1
#
_entry.id   AF-A0A096ATH9-F1
#
_cell.length_a   1.000
_cell.length_b   1.000
_cell.length_c   1.000
_cell.angle_alpha   90.00
_cell.angle_beta   90.00
_cell.angle_gamma   90.00
#
_symmetry.space_group_name_H-M   'P 1'
#
loop_
_entity.id
_entity.type
_entity.pdbx_description
1 polymer ?
#
loop_
_entity_poly.entity_id
_entity_poly.type
_entity_poly.pdbx_seq_one_letter_code
_entity_poly.pdbx_strand_id
1 'polypeptide(L)' 'MCTEKQRQSAYYAAQCRRRKVSTIRNGETLTFSSLKEASEKLNIPSSRICESCRYGIIVKGGYQFNYV' A
#
# COMPACT_ATOMS: atom_id res chain seq x y z
N MET A 1 -18.04 16.32 -10.67
CA MET A 1 -16.88 15.93 -11.51
C MET A 1 -15.97 15.03 -10.68
N CYS A 2 -16.03 13.71 -10.87
CA CYS A 2 -15.13 12.79 -10.19
C CYS A 2 -13.84 12.70 -11.00
N THR A 3 -12.73 13.16 -10.44
CA THR A 3 -11.44 13.27 -11.12
C THR A 3 -10.88 11.87 -11.44
N GLU A 4 -10.27 11.74 -12.62
CA GLU A 4 -9.69 10.50 -13.18
C GLU A 4 -8.77 9.73 -12.22
N LYS A 5 -8.24 10.41 -11.19
CA LYS A 5 -7.48 9.85 -10.06
C LYS A 5 -8.20 8.71 -9.31
N GLN A 6 -9.53 8.65 -9.35
CA GLN A 6 -10.31 7.60 -8.67
C GLN A 6 -10.37 6.27 -9.45
N ARG A 7 -10.23 6.29 -10.79
CA ARG A 7 -10.34 5.07 -11.63
C ARG A 7 -9.11 4.17 -11.55
N GLN A 8 -7.89 4.73 -11.46
CA GLN A 8 -6.68 3.91 -11.29
C GLN A 8 -6.71 3.13 -9.96
N SER A 9 -7.21 3.73 -8.88
CA SER A 9 -7.21 3.13 -7.53
C SER A 9 -8.03 1.85 -7.43
N ALA A 10 -9.11 1.72 -8.19
CA ALA A 10 -9.99 0.54 -8.15
C ALA A 10 -9.37 -0.71 -8.80
N TYR A 11 -8.59 -0.52 -9.87
CA TYR A 11 -7.90 -1.61 -10.57
C TYR A 11 -6.74 -2.18 -9.73
N TYR A 12 -5.94 -1.30 -9.11
CA TYR A 12 -4.85 -1.71 -8.22
C TYR A 12 -5.36 -2.39 -6.95
N ALA A 13 -6.52 -2.00 -6.42
CA ALA A 13 -7.13 -2.65 -5.27
C ALA A 13 -7.60 -4.10 -5.56
N ALA A 14 -7.74 -4.52 -6.82
CA ALA A 14 -8.21 -5.86 -7.18
C ALA A 14 -7.05 -6.89 -7.27
N GLN A 15 -5.90 -6.49 -7.81
CA GLN A 15 -4.77 -7.40 -8.09
C GLN A 15 -3.94 -7.75 -6.83
N CYS A 16 -4.13 -6.98 -5.78
CA CYS A 16 -3.21 -6.85 -4.66
C CYS A 16 -3.79 -7.51 -3.38
N ARG A 17 -5.05 -7.98 -3.41
CA ARG A 17 -5.89 -8.35 -2.24
C ARG A 17 -5.40 -9.49 -1.33
N ARG A 18 -4.45 -10.33 -1.76
CA ARG A 18 -3.96 -11.48 -0.98
C ARG A 18 -2.44 -11.55 -0.85
N ARG A 19 -1.71 -10.50 -1.25
CA ARG A 19 -0.26 -10.49 -1.13
C ARG A 19 0.15 -9.99 0.25
N LYS A 20 1.11 -10.69 0.86
CA LYS A 20 1.82 -10.21 2.05
C LYS A 20 2.63 -8.99 1.64
N VAL A 21 2.68 -8.02 2.54
CA VAL A 21 3.47 -6.81 2.35
C VAL A 21 4.27 -6.52 3.59
N SER A 22 5.49 -6.07 3.41
CA SER A 22 6.32 -5.52 4.47
C SER A 22 6.48 -4.03 4.27
N THR A 23 6.66 -3.28 5.36
CA THR A 23 7.02 -1.88 5.32
C THR A 23 8.14 -1.59 6.30
N ILE A 24 8.97 -0.62 5.97
CA ILE A 24 10.06 -0.16 6.83
C ILE A 24 9.73 1.24 7.33
N ARG A 25 9.78 1.44 8.64
CA ARG A 25 9.68 2.76 9.28
C ARG A 25 10.65 2.83 10.44
N ASN A 26 11.51 3.84 10.48
CA ASN A 26 12.48 4.07 11.55
C ASN A 26 13.40 2.87 11.87
N GLY A 27 13.74 2.06 10.86
CA GLY A 27 14.54 0.84 11.03
C GLY A 27 13.75 -0.40 11.47
N GLU A 28 12.47 -0.26 11.79
CA GLU A 28 11.58 -1.38 12.10
C GLU A 28 10.88 -1.87 10.83
N THR A 29 10.94 -3.18 10.59
CA THR A 29 10.20 -3.83 9.50
C THR A 29 8.91 -4.40 10.03
N LEU A 30 7.79 -3.84 9.58
CA LEU A 30 6.45 -4.32 9.90
C LEU A 30 5.93 -5.18 8.75
N THR A 31 5.46 -6.38 9.05
CA THR A 31 4.92 -7.29 8.04
C THR A 31 3.43 -7.48 8.25
N PHE A 32 2.66 -7.40 7.17
CA PHE A 32 1.21 -7.57 7.19
C PHE A 32 0.83 -8.77 6.32
N SER A 33 -0.20 -9.49 6.77
CA SER A 33 -0.67 -10.69 6.06
C SER A 33 -1.38 -10.33 4.76
N SER A 34 -1.84 -9.09 4.63
CA SER A 34 -2.53 -8.57 3.45
C SER A 34 -2.45 -7.05 3.39
N LEU A 35 -2.59 -6.48 2.19
CA LEU A 35 -2.73 -5.04 1.99
C LEU A 35 -3.91 -4.42 2.74
N LYS A 36 -5.00 -5.18 2.91
CA LYS A 36 -6.15 -4.72 3.69
C LYS A 36 -5.75 -4.48 5.15
N GLU A 37 -5.04 -5.42 5.75
CA GLU A 37 -4.54 -5.30 7.13
C GLU A 37 -3.58 -4.11 7.26
N ALA A 38 -2.64 -3.95 6.32
CA ALA A 38 -1.73 -2.80 6.29
C ALA A 38 -2.50 -1.47 6.16
N SER A 39 -3.52 -1.44 5.31
CA SER A 39 -4.36 -0.27 5.06
C SER A 39 -5.16 0.13 6.31
N GLU A 40 -5.77 -0.84 6.99
CA GLU A 40 -6.54 -0.62 8.21
C GLU A 40 -5.64 -0.19 9.38
N LYS A 41 -4.48 -0.83 9.58
CA LYS A 41 -3.54 -0.49 10.66
C LYS A 41 -2.86 0.86 10.47
N LEU A 42 -2.47 1.18 9.24
CA LEU A 42 -1.69 2.39 8.95
C LEU A 42 -2.56 3.56 8.49
N ASN A 43 -3.86 3.31 8.26
CA ASN A 43 -4.80 4.28 7.71
C ASN A 43 -4.32 4.84 6.34
N ILE A 44 -3.69 3.98 5.54
CA ILE A 44 -3.16 4.30 4.22
C ILE A 44 -4.01 3.58 3.18
N PRO A 45 -4.46 4.24 2.10
CA PRO A 45 -5.22 3.57 1.04
C PRO A 45 -4.43 2.41 0.43
N SER A 46 -5.06 1.25 0.28
CA SER A 46 -4.43 0.07 -0.33
C SER A 46 -3.87 0.32 -1.73
N SER A 47 -4.46 1.27 -2.49
CA SER A 47 -3.93 1.72 -3.78
C SER A 47 -2.54 2.36 -3.64
N ARG A 48 -2.36 3.28 -2.68
CA ARG A 48 -1.08 3.92 -2.36
C ARG A 48 -0.04 2.90 -1.93
N ILE A 49 -0.44 1.89 -1.16
CA ILE A 49 0.45 0.81 -0.74
C ILE A 49 0.90 -0.01 -1.94
N CYS A 50 -0.03 -0.38 -2.83
CA CYS A 50 0.28 -1.13 -4.05
C CYS A 50 1.19 -0.31 -5.02
N GLU A 51 1.00 1.02 -5.11
CA GLU A 51 1.91 1.94 -5.82
C GLU A 51 3.29 1.99 -5.15
N SER A 52 3.36 2.04 -3.82
CA SER A 52 4.61 1.97 -3.05
C SER A 52 5.40 0.71 -3.36
N CYS A 53 4.76 -0.45 -3.35
CA CYS A 53 5.42 -1.71 -3.67
C CYS A 53 5.89 -1.80 -5.13
N ARG A 54 5.24 -1.10 -6.07
CA ARG A 54 5.54 -1.19 -7.51
C ARG A 54 6.59 -0.18 -7.96
N TYR A 55 6.51 1.04 -7.44
CA TYR A 55 7.37 2.15 -7.84
C TYR A 55 8.43 2.50 -6.79
N GLY A 56 8.45 1.81 -5.65
CA GLY A 56 9.35 2.12 -4.53
C GLY A 56 9.07 3.49 -3.90
N ILE A 57 7.85 4.02 -4.06
CA ILE A 57 7.52 5.36 -3.54
C ILE A 57 7.30 5.33 -2.03
N ILE A 58 7.80 6.35 -1.34
CA ILE A 58 7.51 6.55 0.09
C ILE A 58 6.12 7.17 0.20
N VAL A 59 5.24 6.54 0.97
CA VAL A 59 3.87 7.03 1.18
C VAL A 59 3.75 7.85 2.47
N LYS A 60 2.57 8.42 2.68
CA LYS A 60 2.26 9.29 3.82
C LYS A 60 2.67 8.60 5.14
N GLY A 61 3.48 9.29 5.94
CA GLY A 61 4.01 8.76 7.20
C GLY A 61 5.42 8.17 7.11
N GLY A 62 6.09 8.28 5.96
CA GLY A 62 7.47 7.80 5.78
C GLY A 62 7.56 6.29 5.59
N TYR A 63 6.46 5.65 5.22
CA TYR A 63 6.41 4.21 5.00
C TYR A 63 6.82 3.88 3.56
N GLN A 64 7.70 2.91 3.42
CA GLN A 64 8.02 2.30 2.13
C GLN A 64 7.58 0.85 2.18
N PHE A 65 6.75 0.42 1.23
CA PHE A 65 6.23 -0.95 1.19
C PHE A 65 6.93 -1.80 0.14
N ASN A 66 7.02 -3.09 0.41
CA ASN A 66 7.51 -4.11 -0.52
C ASN A 66 6.62 -5.34 -0.45
N TYR A 67 6.53 -6.07 -1.57
CA TYR A 67 5.92 -7.40 -1.56
C TYR A 67 6.88 -8.39 -0.91
N VAL A 68 6.32 -9.30 -0.11
CA VAL A 68 7.01 -10.46 0.47
C VAL A 68 6.59 -11.72 -0.26
#